data_AF-A0A7X3D2B5-F1
#
_entry.id   AF-A0A7X3D2B5-F1
#
_cell.length_a   1.000
_cell.length_b   1.000
_cell.length_c   1.000
_cell.angle_alpha   90.00
_cell.angle_beta   90.00
_cell.angle_gamma   90.00
#
_symmetry.space_group_name_H-M   'P 1'
#
loop_
_entity.id
_entity.type
_entity.pdbx_description
1 polymer ?
#
loop_
_entity_poly.entity_id
_entity_poly.type
_entity_poly.pdbx_seq_one_letter_code
_entity_poly.pdbx_strand_id
1 'polypeptide(L)'
;MITPEDCIKYLLTLKSNGVYTMQKIEFWLLQYSDFYKETCSLVSSNDIFELDNGQDVRLPSFWNSTDNDKFLDLYKALDIISDFHRAENHMRDTLVEYHTVKNCQSDLKQWIRKNEYLIADKYASFYFDYLDYDEDDNELNLLVYVESVKEFQIYIDKNEFKYTLEFLNLFQDSSSAEQSLEN
;
A
#
# COMPACT_ATOMS: atom_id res chain seq x y z
N MET A 1 -0.16 -29.80 5.50
CA MET A 1 -1.17 -28.85 4.98
C MET A 1 -0.69 -27.48 5.40
N ILE A 2 -0.56 -26.53 4.46
CA ILE A 2 -0.15 -25.16 4.79
C ILE A 2 -1.33 -24.48 5.48
N THR A 3 -1.09 -23.82 6.61
CA THR A 3 -2.10 -23.03 7.33
C THR A 3 -1.84 -21.53 7.15
N PRO A 4 -2.85 -20.66 7.34
CA PRO A 4 -2.65 -19.21 7.32
C PRO A 4 -1.59 -18.75 8.32
N GLU A 5 -1.56 -19.36 9.51
CA GLU A 5 -0.56 -19.09 10.55
C GLU A 5 0.87 -19.42 10.06
N ASP A 6 1.06 -20.52 9.31
CA ASP A 6 2.35 -20.86 8.72
C ASP A 6 2.82 -19.81 7.69
N CYS A 7 1.90 -19.29 6.88
CA CYS A 7 2.18 -18.25 5.89
C CYS A 7 2.66 -16.96 6.57
N ILE A 8 1.95 -16.53 7.62
CA ILE A 8 2.30 -15.34 8.41
C ILE A 8 3.65 -15.54 9.10
N LYS A 9 3.86 -16.67 9.78
CA LYS A 9 5.14 -16.99 10.44
C LYS A 9 6.29 -16.94 9.46
N TYR A 10 6.11 -17.47 8.25
CA TYR A 10 7.15 -17.43 7.23
C TYR A 10 7.46 -15.99 6.79
N LEU A 11 6.45 -15.14 6.59
CA LEU A 11 6.68 -13.71 6.30
C LEU A 11 7.61 -13.10 7.36
N LEU A 12 7.34 -13.33 8.64
CA LEU A 12 8.12 -12.76 9.75
C LEU A 12 9.60 -13.16 9.73
N THR A 13 9.96 -14.28 9.09
CA THR A 13 11.35 -14.72 8.93
C THR A 13 12.09 -13.99 7.80
N LEU A 14 11.37 -13.33 6.90
CA LEU A 14 11.97 -12.69 5.73
C LEU A 14 12.63 -11.34 6.05
N LYS A 15 12.20 -10.62 7.09
CA LYS A 15 12.77 -9.30 7.40
C LYS A 15 14.27 -9.35 7.74
N SER A 16 15.02 -8.34 7.31
CA SER A 16 16.43 -8.15 7.67
C SER A 16 16.56 -6.86 8.44
N ASN A 17 17.18 -6.92 9.63
CA ASN A 17 17.30 -5.78 10.55
C ASN A 17 15.95 -5.10 10.88
N GLY A 18 14.87 -5.88 10.95
CA GLY A 18 13.53 -5.36 11.27
C GLY A 18 12.75 -4.81 10.08
N VAL A 19 13.34 -4.75 8.88
CA VAL A 19 12.74 -4.14 7.69
C VAL A 19 12.62 -5.17 6.54
N TYR A 20 11.58 -5.04 5.74
CA TYR A 20 11.34 -5.81 4.53
C TYR A 20 11.83 -5.06 3.29
N THR A 21 12.39 -5.81 2.33
CA THR A 21 12.57 -5.33 0.96
C THR A 21 11.36 -5.70 0.12
N MET A 22 11.05 -4.93 -0.92
CA MET A 22 9.91 -5.23 -1.77
C MET A 22 10.09 -6.56 -2.50
N GLN A 23 11.33 -6.91 -2.86
CA GLN A 23 11.63 -8.23 -3.43
C GLN A 23 11.13 -9.40 -2.55
N LYS A 24 11.27 -9.30 -1.23
CA LYS A 24 10.83 -10.34 -0.31
C LYS A 24 9.32 -10.36 -0.13
N ILE A 25 8.69 -9.20 -0.15
CA ILE A 25 7.22 -9.07 -0.12
C ILE A 25 6.63 -9.68 -1.40
N GLU A 26 7.13 -9.29 -2.57
CA GLU A 26 6.72 -9.84 -3.87
C GLU A 26 6.91 -11.35 -3.94
N PHE A 27 8.04 -11.85 -3.42
CA PHE A 27 8.28 -13.28 -3.33
C PHE A 27 7.25 -13.99 -2.44
N TRP A 28 6.92 -13.42 -1.28
CA TRP A 28 5.91 -13.98 -0.38
C TRP A 28 4.51 -13.96 -1.01
N LEU A 29 4.12 -12.86 -1.65
CA LEU A 29 2.85 -12.74 -2.39
C LEU A 29 2.76 -13.82 -3.48
N LEU A 30 3.81 -13.95 -4.29
CA LEU A 30 3.88 -14.97 -5.34
C LEU A 30 3.80 -16.39 -4.77
N GLN A 31 4.50 -16.67 -3.67
CA GLN A 31 4.52 -18.01 -3.06
C GLN A 31 3.14 -18.44 -2.57
N TYR A 32 2.31 -17.50 -2.08
CA TYR A 32 1.02 -17.81 -1.49
C TYR A 32 -0.18 -17.34 -2.32
N SER A 33 0.02 -16.98 -3.59
CA SER A 33 -1.06 -16.44 -4.44
C SER A 33 -2.22 -17.41 -4.64
N ASP A 34 -1.92 -18.71 -4.80
CA ASP A 34 -2.96 -19.73 -5.00
C ASP A 34 -3.66 -20.06 -3.68
N PHE A 35 -2.91 -20.13 -2.58
CA PHE A 35 -3.46 -20.29 -1.24
C PHE A 35 -4.37 -19.11 -0.84
N TYR A 36 -4.02 -17.88 -1.23
CA TYR A 36 -4.86 -16.71 -1.08
C TYR A 36 -6.19 -16.84 -1.83
N LYS A 37 -6.16 -17.26 -3.11
CA LYS A 37 -7.39 -17.47 -3.89
C LYS A 37 -8.29 -18.53 -3.25
N GLU A 38 -7.71 -19.66 -2.83
CA GLU A 38 -8.44 -20.74 -2.16
C GLU A 38 -9.07 -20.24 -0.84
N THR A 39 -8.30 -19.52 -0.03
CA THR A 39 -8.78 -18.98 1.26
C THR A 39 -9.88 -17.94 1.05
N CYS A 40 -9.76 -17.05 0.05
CA CYS A 40 -10.81 -16.12 -0.36
C CYS A 40 -12.11 -16.85 -0.72
N SER A 41 -12.04 -17.94 -1.47
CA SER A 41 -13.21 -18.74 -1.83
C SER A 41 -13.85 -19.40 -0.62
N LEU A 42 -13.04 -19.98 0.28
CA LEU A 42 -13.53 -20.62 1.51
C LEU A 42 -14.21 -19.65 2.46
N VAL A 43 -13.60 -18.50 2.74
CA VAL A 43 -14.18 -17.48 3.62
C VAL A 43 -15.46 -16.92 3.01
N SER A 44 -15.47 -16.66 1.71
CA SER A 44 -16.67 -16.17 1.02
C SER A 44 -17.84 -17.15 1.06
N SER A 45 -17.59 -18.47 1.11
CA SER A 45 -18.64 -19.47 1.29
C SER A 45 -19.12 -19.63 2.73
N ASN A 46 -18.27 -19.37 3.73
CA ASN A 46 -18.59 -19.56 5.14
C ASN A 46 -19.43 -18.43 5.75
N ASP A 47 -19.41 -17.25 5.14
CA ASP A 47 -20.19 -16.09 5.59
C ASP A 47 -21.65 -16.12 5.09
N ILE A 48 -22.05 -17.14 4.32
CA ILE A 48 -23.39 -17.25 3.74
C ILE A 48 -24.30 -18.01 4.70
N PHE A 49 -25.36 -17.35 5.15
CA PHE A 49 -26.40 -17.92 6.01
C PHE A 49 -27.73 -17.90 5.28
N GLU A 50 -28.41 -19.03 5.23
CA GLU A 50 -29.79 -19.10 4.73
C GLU A 50 -30.75 -18.66 5.84
N LEU A 51 -31.53 -17.62 5.57
CA LEU A 51 -32.62 -17.15 6.43
C LEU A 51 -33.83 -18.08 6.31
N ASP A 52 -34.72 -18.06 7.32
CA ASP A 52 -35.97 -18.84 7.33
C ASP A 52 -36.89 -18.59 6.11
N ASN A 53 -36.67 -17.50 5.38
CA ASN A 53 -37.39 -17.14 4.15
C ASN A 53 -36.71 -17.66 2.86
N GLY A 54 -35.64 -18.46 2.96
CA GLY A 54 -34.86 -19.01 1.84
C GLY A 54 -33.93 -18.00 1.16
N GLN A 55 -33.66 -16.85 1.80
CA GLN A 55 -32.68 -15.88 1.30
C GLN A 55 -31.32 -16.12 1.93
N ASP A 56 -30.29 -16.10 1.10
CA ASP A 56 -28.90 -16.08 1.55
C ASP A 56 -28.49 -14.67 1.97
N VAL A 57 -27.98 -14.52 3.19
CA VAL A 57 -27.38 -13.28 3.68
C VAL A 57 -25.94 -13.48 4.10
N ARG A 58 -25.12 -12.45 3.84
CA ARG A 58 -23.73 -12.42 4.27
C ARG A 58 -23.61 -11.69 5.60
N LEU A 59 -23.15 -12.37 6.64
CA LEU A 59 -22.90 -11.73 7.94
C LEU A 59 -21.40 -11.37 8.07
N PRO A 60 -21.06 -10.16 8.56
CA PRO A 60 -19.69 -9.85 8.91
C PRO A 60 -19.21 -10.74 10.06
N SER A 61 -17.98 -11.25 9.97
CA SER A 61 -17.32 -11.89 11.10
C SER A 61 -17.07 -10.85 12.20
N PHE A 62 -17.83 -10.93 13.30
CA PHE A 62 -17.69 -10.01 14.42
C PHE A 62 -16.87 -10.63 15.57
N TRP A 63 -16.05 -9.76 16.19
CA TRP A 63 -15.36 -9.88 17.49
C TRP A 63 -14.01 -10.60 17.55
N ASN A 64 -13.66 -11.53 16.65
CA ASN A 64 -12.30 -12.09 16.59
C ASN A 64 -11.91 -12.40 15.14
N SER A 65 -10.85 -11.74 14.64
CA SER A 65 -10.26 -12.05 13.33
C SER A 65 -9.70 -13.48 13.36
N THR A 66 -10.21 -14.34 12.47
CA THR A 66 -9.70 -15.71 12.31
C THR A 66 -8.30 -15.68 11.69
N ASP A 67 -7.54 -16.77 11.77
CA ASP A 67 -6.23 -16.85 11.10
C ASP A 67 -6.36 -16.66 9.57
N ASN A 68 -7.50 -17.06 8.99
CA ASN A 68 -7.83 -16.78 7.60
C ASN A 68 -7.97 -15.27 7.36
N ASP A 69 -8.74 -14.57 8.20
CA ASP A 69 -8.95 -13.12 8.07
C ASP A 69 -7.63 -12.37 8.20
N LYS A 70 -6.82 -12.70 9.21
CA LYS A 70 -5.48 -12.15 9.41
C LYS A 70 -4.61 -12.29 8.18
N PHE A 71 -4.56 -13.50 7.61
CA PHE A 71 -3.77 -13.76 6.40
C PHE A 71 -4.32 -13.01 5.18
N LEU A 72 -5.64 -12.99 4.99
CA LEU A 72 -6.27 -12.30 3.86
C LEU A 72 -6.06 -10.79 3.93
N ASP A 73 -6.24 -10.17 5.09
CA ASP A 73 -6.03 -8.74 5.31
C ASP A 73 -4.57 -8.37 5.07
N LEU A 74 -3.65 -9.17 5.63
CA LEU A 74 -2.23 -8.99 5.45
C LEU A 74 -1.81 -9.13 3.98
N TYR A 75 -2.28 -10.18 3.29
CA TYR A 75 -1.98 -10.39 1.88
C TYR A 75 -2.45 -9.20 1.04
N LYS A 76 -3.68 -8.72 1.25
CA LYS A 76 -4.22 -7.56 0.53
C LYS A 76 -3.41 -6.30 0.79
N ALA A 77 -3.07 -6.02 2.05
CA ALA A 77 -2.28 -4.84 2.39
C ALA A 77 -0.90 -4.86 1.73
N LEU A 78 -0.25 -6.03 1.71
CA LEU A 78 1.03 -6.23 1.03
C LEU A 78 0.93 -6.14 -0.50
N ASP A 79 -0.16 -6.63 -1.10
CA ASP A 79 -0.39 -6.55 -2.54
C ASP A 79 -0.65 -5.09 -2.99
N ILE A 80 -1.36 -4.30 -2.17
CA ILE A 80 -1.58 -2.86 -2.43
C ILE A 80 -0.25 -2.10 -2.44
N ILE A 81 0.60 -2.26 -1.41
CA ILE A 81 1.92 -1.58 -1.40
C ILE A 81 2.85 -2.09 -2.50
N SER A 82 2.71 -3.36 -2.88
CA SER A 82 3.39 -3.95 -4.02
C SER A 82 2.96 -3.29 -5.35
N ASP A 83 1.68 -2.98 -5.54
CA ASP A 83 1.20 -2.26 -6.74
C ASP A 83 1.81 -0.86 -6.87
N PHE A 84 2.01 -0.15 -5.75
CA PHE A 84 2.75 1.11 -5.75
C PHE A 84 4.22 0.90 -6.17
N HIS A 85 4.89 -0.10 -5.62
CA HIS A 85 6.28 -0.41 -5.97
C HIS A 85 6.44 -0.83 -7.44
N ARG A 86 5.51 -1.60 -8.00
CA ARG A 86 5.53 -1.96 -9.43
C ARG A 86 5.41 -0.72 -10.33
N ALA A 87 4.75 0.34 -9.86
CA ALA A 87 4.61 1.61 -10.57
C ALA A 87 5.84 2.55 -10.42
N GLU A 88 6.84 2.20 -9.60
CA GLU A 88 8.00 3.03 -9.29
C GLU A 88 8.82 3.42 -10.55
N ASN A 89 8.94 2.51 -11.51
CA ASN A 89 9.60 2.80 -12.79
C ASN A 89 8.83 3.84 -13.62
N HIS A 90 7.50 3.77 -13.61
CA HIS A 90 6.68 4.79 -14.27
C HIS A 90 6.88 6.15 -13.59
N MET A 91 6.97 6.16 -12.25
CA MET A 91 7.20 7.41 -11.51
C MET A 91 8.55 8.04 -11.82
N ARG A 92 9.61 7.22 -11.93
CA ARG A 92 10.91 7.68 -12.42
C ARG A 92 10.79 8.39 -13.77
N ASP A 93 10.10 7.77 -14.71
CA ASP A 93 9.98 8.32 -16.07
C ASP A 93 9.18 9.63 -16.07
N THR A 94 8.14 9.73 -15.23
CA THR A 94 7.40 10.98 -14.96
C THR A 94 8.28 12.09 -14.39
N LEU A 95 9.19 11.77 -13.46
CA LEU A 95 10.14 12.74 -12.88
C LEU A 95 11.21 13.18 -13.87
N VAL A 96 11.66 12.29 -14.77
CA VAL A 96 12.54 12.66 -15.87
C VAL A 96 11.87 13.71 -16.75
N GLU A 97 10.60 13.52 -17.12
CA GLU A 97 9.82 14.52 -17.88
C GLU A 97 9.75 15.85 -17.10
N TYR A 98 9.43 15.82 -15.81
CA TYR A 98 9.40 17.01 -14.95
C TYR A 98 10.70 17.81 -15.01
N HIS A 99 11.86 17.15 -14.85
CA HIS A 99 13.14 17.84 -14.87
C HIS A 99 13.47 18.51 -16.21
N THR A 100 12.89 18.05 -17.32
CA THR A 100 13.05 18.72 -18.62
C THR A 100 12.20 19.98 -18.75
N VAL A 101 11.02 20.01 -18.11
CA VAL A 101 10.03 21.10 -18.28
C VAL A 101 9.99 22.08 -17.12
N LYS A 102 10.58 21.78 -15.95
CA LYS A 102 10.43 22.57 -14.71
C LYS A 102 10.79 24.06 -14.80
N ASN A 103 11.64 24.43 -15.76
CA ASN A 103 12.08 25.83 -15.94
C ASN A 103 11.20 26.61 -16.95
N CYS A 104 10.23 25.96 -17.60
CA CYS A 104 9.32 26.56 -18.57
C CYS A 104 7.90 26.59 -17.99
N GLN A 105 7.36 27.78 -17.72
CA GLN A 105 6.09 27.91 -17.01
C GLN A 105 4.89 27.29 -17.75
N SER A 106 4.84 27.41 -19.09
CA SER A 106 3.76 26.80 -19.88
C SER A 106 3.82 25.28 -19.83
N ASP A 107 5.02 24.73 -20.00
CA ASP A 107 5.24 23.29 -20.11
C ASP A 107 5.09 22.62 -18.74
N LEU A 108 5.54 23.28 -17.68
CA LEU A 108 5.30 22.86 -16.30
C LEU A 108 3.81 22.82 -15.98
N LYS A 109 3.03 23.86 -16.33
CA LYS A 109 1.57 23.84 -16.12
C LYS A 109 0.88 22.70 -16.87
N GLN A 110 1.32 22.41 -18.09
CA GLN A 110 0.79 21.29 -18.86
C GLN A 110 1.15 19.95 -18.21
N TRP A 111 2.38 19.80 -17.73
CA TRP A 111 2.84 18.61 -17.03
C TRP A 111 2.07 18.38 -15.72
N ILE A 112 1.83 19.42 -14.92
CA ILE A 112 1.04 19.33 -13.68
C ILE A 112 -0.36 18.80 -14.00
N ARG A 113 -1.08 19.44 -14.94
CA ARG A 113 -2.43 19.01 -15.34
C ARG A 113 -2.48 17.57 -15.86
N LYS A 114 -1.43 17.13 -16.55
CA LYS A 114 -1.31 15.76 -17.06
C LYS A 114 -1.19 14.74 -15.92
N ASN A 115 -0.56 15.10 -14.80
CA ASN A 115 -0.18 14.17 -13.74
C ASN A 115 -1.01 14.34 -12.44
N GLU A 116 -1.80 15.39 -12.31
CA GLU A 116 -2.61 15.70 -11.13
C GLU A 116 -3.54 14.54 -10.72
N TYR A 117 -4.10 13.81 -11.70
CA TYR A 117 -4.98 12.66 -11.44
C TYR A 117 -4.26 11.54 -10.66
N LEU A 118 -2.93 11.40 -10.81
CA LEU A 118 -2.17 10.39 -10.07
C LEU A 118 -2.27 10.67 -8.57
N ILE A 119 -2.23 11.94 -8.17
CA ILE A 119 -2.36 12.30 -6.76
C ILE A 119 -3.80 12.18 -6.30
N ALA A 120 -4.74 12.78 -7.03
CA ALA A 120 -6.13 12.85 -6.62
C ALA A 120 -6.79 11.47 -6.46
N ASP A 121 -6.40 10.49 -7.28
CA ASP A 121 -7.04 9.17 -7.33
C ASP A 121 -6.14 8.06 -6.77
N LYS A 122 -4.88 8.00 -7.18
CA LYS A 122 -4.04 6.81 -6.95
C LYS A 122 -3.13 6.91 -5.73
N TYR A 123 -2.50 8.07 -5.51
CA TYR A 123 -1.44 8.21 -4.49
C TYR A 123 -1.85 9.04 -3.27
N ALA A 124 -3.06 9.62 -3.23
CA ALA A 124 -3.56 10.27 -2.02
C ALA A 124 -3.56 9.33 -0.81
N SER A 125 -4.00 8.08 -0.99
CA SER A 125 -3.98 7.05 0.06
C SER A 125 -2.57 6.70 0.50
N PHE A 126 -1.61 6.64 -0.43
CA PHE A 126 -0.23 6.27 -0.11
C PHE A 126 0.38 7.17 0.98
N TYR A 127 0.11 8.47 0.90
CA TYR A 127 0.63 9.46 1.85
C TYR A 127 0.10 9.22 3.28
N PHE A 128 -1.20 8.98 3.41
CA PHE A 128 -1.85 8.81 4.71
C PHE A 128 -1.67 7.41 5.30
N ASP A 129 -1.58 6.40 4.44
CA ASP A 129 -1.68 5.00 4.86
C ASP A 129 -0.32 4.40 5.24
N TYR A 130 0.80 4.95 4.74
CA TYR A 130 2.12 4.30 4.87
C TYR A 130 3.23 5.16 5.47
N LEU A 131 3.16 6.49 5.41
CA LEU A 131 4.24 7.33 5.91
C LEU A 131 4.29 7.30 7.45
N ASP A 132 5.38 6.76 7.99
CA ASP A 132 5.67 6.73 9.43
C ASP A 132 6.71 7.81 9.77
N TYR A 133 6.32 8.72 10.65
CA TYR A 133 7.12 9.86 11.09
C TYR A 133 7.58 9.63 12.53
N ASP A 134 8.84 9.96 12.84
CA ASP A 134 9.30 10.02 14.23
C ASP A 134 8.81 11.28 14.96
N GLU A 135 9.17 11.43 16.23
CA GLU A 135 8.78 12.59 17.06
C GLU A 135 9.32 13.94 16.53
N ASP A 136 10.32 13.90 15.65
CA ASP A 136 10.96 15.06 15.03
C ASP A 136 10.48 15.25 13.56
N ASP A 137 9.37 14.62 13.17
CA ASP A 137 8.80 14.60 11.81
C ASP A 137 9.75 14.05 10.73
N ASN A 138 10.74 13.23 11.09
CA ASN A 138 11.57 12.54 10.10
C ASN A 138 10.88 11.26 9.61
N GLU A 139 10.75 11.14 8.30
CA GLU A 139 10.33 9.91 7.64
C GLU A 139 11.31 8.76 7.93
N LEU A 140 10.85 7.72 8.62
CA LEU A 140 11.66 6.53 8.95
C LEU A 140 11.62 5.50 7.82
N ASN A 141 10.62 4.64 7.87
CA ASN A 141 10.30 3.55 6.95
C ASN A 141 8.81 3.66 6.61
N LEU A 142 8.36 2.91 5.62
CA LEU A 142 6.92 2.77 5.37
C LEU A 142 6.34 1.72 6.32
N LEU A 143 5.25 2.04 7.00
CA LEU A 143 4.53 1.11 7.86
C LEU A 143 3.30 0.58 7.14
N VAL A 144 3.24 -0.73 6.90
CA VAL A 144 2.00 -1.38 6.46
C VAL A 144 1.16 -1.73 7.67
N TYR A 145 0.19 -0.86 7.99
CA TYR A 145 -0.71 -1.08 9.11
C TYR A 145 -1.84 -2.05 8.75
N VAL A 146 -1.99 -3.11 9.54
CA VAL A 146 -3.10 -4.06 9.42
C VAL A 146 -3.61 -4.39 10.82
N GLU A 147 -4.82 -3.93 11.16
CA GLU A 147 -5.39 -4.05 12.52
C GLU A 147 -5.37 -5.50 13.05
N SER A 148 -5.70 -6.46 12.19
CA SER A 148 -5.81 -7.88 12.55
C SER A 148 -4.46 -8.53 12.89
N VAL A 149 -3.35 -7.89 12.52
CA VAL A 149 -1.98 -8.36 12.76
C VAL A 149 -1.03 -7.25 13.23
N LYS A 150 -1.56 -6.24 13.92
CA LYS A 150 -0.84 -5.01 14.32
C LYS A 150 0.40 -5.28 15.17
N GLU A 151 0.46 -6.40 15.87
CA GLU A 151 1.60 -6.83 16.67
C GLU A 151 2.87 -7.12 15.84
N PHE A 152 2.74 -7.34 14.53
CA PHE A 152 3.88 -7.73 13.70
C PHE A 152 4.70 -6.56 13.16
N GLN A 153 4.13 -5.36 13.14
CA GLN A 153 4.75 -4.11 12.68
C GLN A 153 5.59 -4.27 11.40
N ILE A 154 4.94 -4.11 10.25
CA ILE A 154 5.55 -4.41 8.95
C ILE A 154 6.18 -3.14 8.39
N TYR A 155 7.48 -3.00 8.60
CA TYR A 155 8.27 -1.89 8.08
C TYR A 155 8.93 -2.23 6.74
N ILE A 156 8.84 -1.32 5.77
CA ILE A 156 9.47 -1.42 4.46
C ILE A 156 10.43 -0.25 4.29
N ASP A 157 11.61 -0.53 3.71
CA ASP A 157 12.59 0.53 3.44
C ASP A 157 11.99 1.55 2.47
N LYS A 158 11.83 2.79 2.93
CA LYS A 158 11.23 3.87 2.13
C LYS A 158 12.02 4.16 0.85
N ASN A 159 13.31 3.82 0.81
CA ASN A 159 14.14 4.01 -0.38
C ASN A 159 13.73 3.12 -1.55
N GLU A 160 12.96 2.05 -1.31
CA GLU A 160 12.35 1.24 -2.37
C GLU A 160 11.27 2.04 -3.14
N PHE A 161 10.82 3.18 -2.60
CA PHE A 161 9.78 4.07 -3.16
C PHE A 161 10.29 5.50 -3.43
N LYS A 162 11.60 5.68 -3.61
CA LYS A 162 12.23 7.01 -3.69
C LYS A 162 11.63 7.95 -4.75
N TYR A 163 11.24 7.45 -5.93
CA TYR A 163 10.63 8.24 -7.00
C TYR A 163 9.17 8.54 -6.71
N THR A 164 8.45 7.60 -6.10
CA THR A 164 7.10 7.86 -5.58
C THR A 164 7.13 8.98 -4.54
N LEU A 165 8.03 8.91 -3.57
CA LEU A 165 8.18 9.94 -2.54
C LEU A 165 8.61 11.29 -3.13
N GLU A 166 9.59 11.31 -4.02
CA GLU A 166 10.02 12.54 -4.70
C GLU A 166 8.87 13.18 -5.49
N PHE A 167 8.10 12.37 -6.23
CA PHE A 167 6.93 12.87 -6.96
C PHE A 167 5.89 13.47 -6.01
N LEU A 168 5.59 12.84 -4.88
CA LEU A 168 4.61 13.36 -3.94
C LEU A 168 5.07 14.68 -3.30
N ASN A 169 6.35 14.79 -2.96
CA ASN A 169 6.93 16.01 -2.40
C ASN A 169 6.81 17.21 -3.35
N LEU A 170 6.95 17.01 -4.67
CA LEU A 170 6.78 18.08 -5.65
C LEU A 170 5.39 18.74 -5.59
N PHE A 171 4.35 17.98 -5.27
CA PHE A 171 2.97 18.47 -5.22
C PHE A 171 2.58 19.03 -3.85
N GLN A 172 3.22 18.58 -2.77
CA GLN A 172 3.14 19.28 -1.48
C GLN A 172 3.77 20.67 -1.54
N ASP A 173 4.93 20.79 -2.19
CA ASP A 173 5.62 22.08 -2.34
C ASP A 173 4.88 23.04 -3.28
N SER A 174 4.23 22.52 -4.33
CA SER A 174 3.46 23.37 -5.24
C SER A 174 2.09 23.78 -4.70
N SER A 175 1.44 22.96 -3.86
CA SER A 175 0.20 23.35 -3.16
C SER A 175 0.43 24.41 -2.06
N SER A 176 1.59 24.39 -1.41
CA SER A 176 2.01 25.43 -0.46
C SER A 176 2.50 26.72 -1.13
N ALA A 177 3.11 26.61 -2.32
CA ALA A 177 3.49 27.78 -3.12
C ALA A 177 2.28 28.57 -3.67
N GLU A 178 1.20 27.90 -4.07
CA GLU A 178 -0.03 28.58 -4.53
C GLU A 178 -0.74 29.35 -3.41
N GLN A 179 -0.70 28.86 -2.17
CA GLN A 179 -1.26 29.56 -1.00
C GLN A 179 -0.46 30.81 -0.58
N SER A 180 0.82 30.89 -0.95
CA SER A 180 1.69 32.04 -0.64
C SER A 180 1.54 33.21 -1.62
N LEU A 181 0.84 33.01 -2.75
CA LEU A 181 0.56 34.04 -3.76
C LEU A 181 -0.81 34.68 -3.60
N GLU A 182 -1.64 34.19 -2.68
CA GLU A 182 -2.97 34.71 -2.36
C GLU A 182 -3.04 35.48 -1.02
N ASN A 183 -1.90 35.71 -0.35
CA ASN A 183 -1.80 36.52 0.88
C ASN A 183 -1.07 37.86 0.65
#